data_AF-A0AAW5TCR6-F1
#
_entry.id   AF-A0AAW5TCR6-F1
#
_cell.length_a   1.000
_cell.length_b   1.000
_cell.length_c   1.000
_cell.angle_alpha   90.00
_cell.angle_beta   90.00
_cell.angle_gamma   90.00
#
_symmetry.space_group_name_H-M   'P 1'
#
loop_
_entity.id
_entity.type
_entity.pdbx_description
1 polymer ?
#
loop_
_entity_poly.entity_id
_entity_poly.type
_entity_poly.pdbx_seq_one_letter_code
_entity_poly.pdbx_strand_id
1 'polypeptide(L)'
;MREVHELNGDIVGDKSQKLAQFYSYWYNYLEPTPAFLSYIAAIPGGIGKALYQITASLEHVFNNMFKLFGLFGYLGDQKTIIGQFFYWFQIVGVTIFTLLLVASAITGVFTKPTKYKNVIVNFLLVTFVTSVMPLSLTTIATALAQDAQTIQTISGDKGKEYSSLSIQPMKNNVVDLKVLIDHDFNTELFPMDDYGYIKPVKAGSTALNKITDSKDKRDTPDFATKIDFTDHYGVDNEKQLDNWKDKKKGIKGLFLHKLNANKDNVETVTTHRIVSGLNAFGAVYLRYKVNWIGMFMQYIILIVLLMSMSIKFVKSVFDIIMEAVIS
;
A
#
# COMPACT_ATOMS: atom_id res chain seq x y z
N MET A 1 14.02 -13.34 27.03
CA MET A 1 15.41 -12.91 26.79
C MET A 1 16.10 -12.41 28.07
N ARG A 2 15.46 -11.58 28.90
CA ARG A 2 16.06 -11.06 30.15
C ARG A 2 16.53 -12.14 31.13
N GLU A 3 15.94 -13.32 31.17
CA GLU A 3 16.40 -14.39 32.08
C GLU A 3 17.64 -15.16 31.61
N VAL A 4 18.09 -14.96 30.36
CA VAL A 4 19.26 -15.64 29.78
C VAL A 4 20.25 -14.59 29.26
N HIS A 5 20.92 -13.94 30.20
CA HIS A 5 21.82 -12.80 29.94
C HIS A 5 23.09 -13.15 29.14
N GLU A 6 23.49 -14.43 29.12
CA GLU A 6 24.67 -14.93 28.44
C GLU A 6 24.32 -16.14 27.58
N LEU A 7 24.30 -15.92 26.26
CA LEU A 7 23.95 -16.92 25.24
C LEU A 7 25.14 -17.27 24.33
N ASN A 8 26.35 -16.83 24.67
CA ASN A 8 27.53 -17.09 23.83
C ASN A 8 28.22 -18.40 24.26
N GLY A 9 28.62 -19.22 23.29
CA GLY A 9 29.21 -20.54 23.55
C GLY A 9 28.15 -21.60 23.81
N ASP A 10 28.57 -22.81 24.18
CA ASP A 10 27.66 -23.93 24.40
C ASP A 10 26.79 -23.73 25.65
N ILE A 11 25.47 -23.89 25.47
CA ILE A 11 24.48 -23.73 26.54
C ILE A 11 23.98 -25.10 27.00
N VAL A 12 24.28 -25.45 28.25
CA VAL A 12 23.95 -26.75 28.87
C VAL A 12 23.11 -26.57 30.14
N GLY A 13 22.47 -27.66 30.58
CA GLY A 13 21.68 -27.71 31.82
C GLY A 13 20.45 -26.78 31.82
N ASP A 14 20.10 -26.24 32.98
CA ASP A 14 18.89 -25.42 33.18
C ASP A 14 18.79 -24.22 32.23
N LYS A 15 19.93 -23.63 31.86
CA LYS A 15 19.97 -22.52 30.88
C LYS A 15 19.54 -22.98 29.49
N SER A 16 19.88 -24.21 29.11
CA SER A 16 19.51 -24.82 27.83
C SER A 16 18.01 -25.06 27.75
N GLN A 17 17.43 -25.60 28.82
CA GLN A 17 15.99 -25.83 28.93
C GLN A 17 15.19 -24.52 28.89
N LYS A 18 15.62 -23.48 29.61
CA LYS A 18 14.98 -22.15 29.55
C LYS A 18 15.06 -21.54 28.16
N LEU A 19 16.19 -21.68 27.47
CA LEU A 19 16.32 -21.21 26.10
C LEU A 19 15.46 -22.04 25.13
N ALA A 20 15.32 -23.35 25.36
CA ALA A 20 14.42 -24.19 24.60
C ALA A 20 12.95 -23.77 24.78
N GLN A 21 12.53 -23.45 26.01
CA GLN A 21 11.20 -22.88 26.26
C GLN A 21 10.99 -21.55 25.51
N PHE A 22 12.01 -20.70 25.49
CA PHE A 22 11.97 -19.46 24.71
C PHE A 22 11.78 -19.72 23.21
N TYR A 23 12.58 -20.60 22.59
CA TYR A 23 12.41 -20.96 21.18
C TYR A 23 11.06 -21.63 20.92
N SER A 24 10.56 -22.43 21.86
CA SER A 24 9.29 -23.13 21.72
C SER A 24 8.11 -22.15 21.73
N TYR A 25 8.15 -21.15 22.61
CA TYR A 25 7.17 -20.05 22.59
C TYR A 25 7.23 -19.31 21.25
N TRP A 26 8.42 -18.92 20.79
CA TRP A 26 8.59 -18.15 19.55
C TRP A 26 8.70 -18.99 18.27
N TYR A 27 8.33 -20.27 18.29
CA TYR A 27 8.65 -21.22 17.22
C TYR A 27 8.24 -20.74 15.82
N ASN A 28 7.05 -20.13 15.68
CA ASN A 28 6.56 -19.62 14.40
C ASN A 28 7.42 -18.48 13.81
N TYR A 29 8.25 -17.83 14.62
CA TYR A 29 9.06 -16.65 14.26
C TYR A 29 10.57 -16.88 14.42
N LEU A 30 10.97 -17.91 15.16
CA LEU A 30 12.34 -18.37 15.35
C LEU A 30 12.49 -19.82 14.87
N GLU A 31 12.13 -20.04 13.62
CA GLU A 31 12.31 -21.32 12.94
C GLU A 31 13.59 -21.25 12.08
N PRO A 32 14.64 -22.01 12.41
CA PRO A 32 15.87 -22.00 11.64
C PRO A 32 15.65 -22.67 10.28
N THR A 33 16.17 -22.05 9.23
CA THR A 33 16.24 -22.62 7.89
C THR A 33 17.68 -22.62 7.40
N PRO A 34 18.10 -23.58 6.55
CA PRO A 34 19.34 -23.44 5.79
C PRO A 34 19.40 -22.10 5.05
N ALA A 35 20.55 -21.42 5.09
CA ALA A 35 20.75 -20.11 4.49
C ALA A 35 20.36 -20.06 3.00
N PHE A 36 20.66 -21.11 2.23
CA PHE A 36 20.30 -21.16 0.81
C PHE A 36 18.78 -21.13 0.55
N LEU A 37 17.97 -21.66 1.47
CA LEU A 37 16.51 -21.63 1.36
C LEU A 37 15.95 -20.23 1.62
N SER A 38 16.68 -19.35 2.30
CA SER A 38 16.24 -17.95 2.48
C SER A 38 16.06 -17.23 1.14
N TYR A 39 16.90 -17.53 0.14
CA TYR A 39 16.81 -16.94 -1.19
C TYR A 39 15.55 -17.36 -1.95
N ILE A 40 14.93 -18.48 -1.60
CA ILE A 40 13.64 -18.89 -2.19
C ILE A 40 12.54 -17.87 -1.86
N ALA A 41 12.64 -17.17 -0.72
CA ALA A 41 11.71 -16.10 -0.35
C ALA A 41 11.73 -14.90 -1.33
N ALA A 42 12.76 -14.78 -2.18
CA ALA A 42 12.82 -13.77 -3.24
C ALA A 42 11.65 -13.90 -4.22
N ILE A 43 11.21 -15.13 -4.53
CA ILE A 43 10.13 -15.39 -5.50
C ILE A 43 8.79 -14.86 -4.99
N PRO A 44 8.23 -15.36 -3.87
CA PRO A 44 6.97 -14.83 -3.35
C PRO A 44 7.12 -13.37 -2.90
N GLY A 45 8.32 -12.95 -2.45
CA GLY A 45 8.63 -11.54 -2.14
C GLY A 45 8.54 -10.62 -3.35
N GLY A 46 9.01 -11.07 -4.51
CA GLY A 46 8.87 -10.37 -5.79
C GLY A 46 7.41 -10.23 -6.21
N ILE A 47 6.62 -11.31 -6.08
CA ILE A 47 5.18 -11.29 -6.35
C ILE A 47 4.46 -10.30 -5.44
N GLY A 48 4.74 -10.34 -4.13
CA GLY A 48 4.15 -9.40 -3.17
C GLY A 48 4.46 -7.94 -3.49
N LYS A 49 5.71 -7.64 -3.88
CA LYS A 49 6.13 -6.30 -4.31
C LYS A 49 5.47 -5.87 -5.63
N ALA A 50 5.27 -6.79 -6.57
CA ALA A 50 4.56 -6.49 -7.81
C ALA A 50 3.07 -6.19 -7.55
N LEU A 51 2.40 -7.01 -6.72
CA LEU A 51 1.01 -6.78 -6.32
C LEU A 51 0.84 -5.45 -5.57
N TYR A 52 1.77 -5.11 -4.68
CA TYR A 52 1.84 -3.79 -4.05
C TYR A 52 1.88 -2.67 -5.09
N GLN A 53 2.80 -2.73 -6.05
CA GLN A 53 2.95 -1.69 -7.07
C GLN A 53 1.71 -1.55 -7.97
N ILE A 54 1.09 -2.67 -8.37
CA ILE A 54 -0.16 -2.66 -9.12
C ILE A 54 -1.25 -1.96 -8.30
N THR A 55 -1.39 -2.35 -7.03
CA THR A 55 -2.41 -1.77 -6.14
C THR A 55 -2.17 -0.29 -5.86
N ALA A 56 -0.93 0.11 -5.58
CA ALA A 56 -0.55 1.51 -5.37
C ALA A 56 -0.82 2.36 -6.63
N SER A 57 -0.58 1.79 -7.82
CA SER A 57 -0.89 2.45 -9.09
C SER A 57 -2.40 2.60 -9.30
N LEU A 58 -3.18 1.56 -9.03
CA LEU A 58 -4.65 1.61 -9.09
C LEU A 58 -5.22 2.62 -8.10
N GLU A 59 -4.72 2.65 -6.86
CA GLU A 59 -5.10 3.63 -5.85
C GLU A 59 -4.74 5.05 -6.28
N HIS A 60 -3.59 5.25 -6.93
CA HIS A 60 -3.21 6.54 -7.50
C HIS A 60 -4.11 6.96 -8.66
N VAL A 61 -4.46 6.04 -9.57
CA VAL A 61 -5.42 6.29 -10.66
C VAL A 61 -6.78 6.69 -10.09
N PHE A 62 -7.28 5.91 -9.13
CA PHE A 62 -8.52 6.18 -8.42
C PHE A 62 -8.50 7.58 -7.77
N ASN A 63 -7.49 7.88 -6.97
CA ASN A 63 -7.33 9.19 -6.32
C ASN A 63 -7.22 10.34 -7.32
N ASN A 64 -6.56 10.14 -8.46
CA ASN A 64 -6.47 11.14 -9.52
C ASN A 64 -7.81 11.35 -10.23
N MET A 65 -8.59 10.29 -10.43
CA MET A 65 -9.96 10.42 -10.93
C MET A 65 -10.79 11.25 -9.95
N PHE A 66 -10.76 10.99 -8.64
CA PHE A 66 -11.45 11.86 -7.67
C PHE A 66 -10.98 13.30 -7.69
N LYS A 67 -9.67 13.56 -7.82
CA LYS A 67 -9.17 14.94 -7.92
C LYS A 67 -9.68 15.63 -9.18
N LEU A 68 -9.63 14.97 -10.33
CA LEU A 68 -10.09 15.51 -11.61
C LEU A 68 -11.59 15.83 -11.57
N PHE A 69 -12.40 14.92 -11.04
CA PHE A 69 -13.85 15.12 -10.97
C PHE A 69 -14.30 16.00 -9.81
N GLY A 70 -13.60 15.99 -8.68
CA GLY A 70 -13.79 17.01 -7.64
C GLY A 70 -13.45 18.42 -8.14
N LEU A 71 -12.47 18.55 -9.04
CA LEU A 71 -12.16 19.80 -9.75
C LEU A 71 -13.32 20.28 -10.63
N PHE A 72 -14.03 19.36 -11.29
CA PHE A 72 -15.24 19.68 -12.04
C PHE A 72 -16.41 20.16 -11.15
N GLY A 73 -16.40 19.82 -9.86
CA GLY A 73 -17.39 20.32 -8.90
C GLY A 73 -17.25 21.82 -8.65
N TYR A 74 -16.03 22.35 -8.79
CA TYR A 74 -15.76 23.78 -8.68
C TYR A 74 -16.09 24.57 -9.96
N LEU A 75 -16.31 23.92 -11.11
CA LEU A 75 -16.71 24.64 -12.34
C LEU A 75 -18.08 25.31 -12.19
N GLY A 76 -18.98 24.73 -11.39
CA GLY A 76 -20.28 25.33 -11.06
C GLY A 76 -20.25 26.34 -9.91
N ASP A 77 -19.15 26.42 -9.15
CA ASP A 77 -19.02 27.32 -8.01
C ASP A 77 -18.32 28.63 -8.39
N GLN A 78 -19.13 29.65 -8.67
CA GLN A 78 -18.69 31.01 -9.00
C GLN A 78 -17.93 31.74 -7.87
N LYS A 79 -17.79 31.14 -6.69
CA LYS A 79 -16.94 31.68 -5.62
C LYS A 79 -15.48 31.28 -5.77
N THR A 80 -15.18 30.27 -6.57
CA THR A 80 -13.81 29.83 -6.85
C THR A 80 -13.26 30.53 -8.08
N ILE A 81 -11.94 30.76 -8.13
CA ILE A 81 -11.26 31.37 -9.29
C ILE A 81 -11.55 30.58 -10.57
N ILE A 82 -11.61 29.24 -10.46
CA ILE A 82 -11.88 28.32 -11.56
C ILE A 82 -13.34 28.44 -12.04
N GLY A 83 -14.32 28.50 -11.14
CA GLY A 83 -15.72 28.70 -11.49
C GLY A 83 -16.00 30.11 -12.04
N GLN A 84 -15.30 31.15 -11.57
CA GLN A 84 -15.39 32.49 -12.14
C GLN A 84 -14.84 32.56 -13.56
N PHE A 85 -13.64 32.00 -13.78
CA PHE A 85 -13.05 31.92 -15.11
C PHE A 85 -13.99 31.18 -16.07
N PHE A 86 -14.55 30.06 -15.62
CA PHE A 86 -15.48 29.25 -16.41
C PHE A 86 -16.79 29.99 -16.74
N TYR A 87 -17.40 30.65 -15.76
CA TYR A 87 -18.61 31.48 -15.95
C TYR A 87 -18.39 32.60 -16.97
N TRP A 88 -17.26 33.31 -16.89
CA TRP A 88 -16.93 34.35 -17.86
C TRP A 88 -16.65 33.80 -19.24
N PHE A 89 -15.97 32.65 -19.34
CA PHE A 89 -15.77 31.96 -20.61
C PHE A 89 -17.10 31.54 -21.26
N GLN A 90 -18.06 31.08 -20.45
CA GLN A 90 -19.41 30.73 -20.91
C GLN A 90 -20.19 31.96 -21.38
N ILE A 91 -20.17 33.07 -20.63
CA ILE A 91 -20.80 34.34 -21.05
C ILE A 91 -20.20 34.83 -22.36
N VAL A 92 -18.86 34.85 -22.47
CA VAL A 92 -18.17 35.30 -23.68
C VAL A 92 -18.52 34.41 -24.86
N GLY A 93 -18.52 33.09 -24.67
CA GLY A 93 -18.91 32.12 -25.69
C GLY A 93 -20.34 32.32 -26.19
N VAL A 94 -21.31 32.42 -25.27
CA VAL A 94 -22.74 32.67 -25.59
C VAL A 94 -22.90 34.02 -26.29
N THR A 95 -22.23 35.08 -25.81
CA THR A 95 -22.37 36.43 -26.37
C THR A 95 -21.82 36.51 -27.79
N ILE A 96 -20.61 36.00 -28.03
CA ILE A 96 -20.03 35.93 -29.38
C ILE A 96 -20.93 35.10 -30.30
N PHE A 97 -21.49 34.02 -29.78
CA PHE A 97 -22.38 33.16 -30.53
C PHE A 97 -23.72 33.83 -30.88
N THR A 98 -24.38 34.52 -29.95
CA THR A 98 -25.60 35.29 -30.20
C THR A 98 -25.35 36.40 -31.24
N LEU A 99 -24.20 37.07 -31.16
CA LEU A 99 -23.80 38.08 -32.15
C LEU A 99 -23.61 37.47 -33.55
N LEU A 100 -22.96 36.30 -33.65
CA LEU A 100 -22.81 35.57 -34.92
C LEU A 100 -24.16 35.10 -35.48
N LEU A 101 -25.10 34.70 -34.62
CA LEU A 101 -26.44 34.26 -35.01
C LEU A 101 -27.26 35.45 -35.55
N VAL A 102 -27.25 36.59 -34.86
CA VAL A 102 -27.90 37.83 -35.31
C VAL A 102 -27.28 38.30 -36.63
N ALA A 103 -25.94 38.31 -36.75
CA ALA A 103 -25.26 38.65 -38.00
C ALA A 103 -25.60 37.68 -39.14
N SER A 104 -25.71 36.38 -38.85
CA SER A 104 -26.12 35.36 -39.83
C SER A 104 -27.59 35.50 -40.25
N ALA A 105 -28.48 35.92 -39.34
CA ALA A 105 -29.89 36.16 -39.65
C ALA A 105 -30.04 37.42 -40.53
N ILE A 106 -29.34 38.50 -40.19
CA ILE A 106 -29.30 39.73 -40.99
C ILE A 106 -28.73 39.43 -42.39
N THR A 107 -27.58 38.77 -42.49
CA THR A 107 -26.99 38.42 -43.79
C THR A 107 -27.83 37.41 -44.59
N GLY A 108 -28.56 36.50 -43.94
CA GLY A 108 -29.49 35.59 -44.61
C GLY A 108 -30.78 36.23 -45.11
N VAL A 109 -31.23 37.32 -44.45
CA VAL A 109 -32.36 38.14 -44.92
C VAL A 109 -31.96 39.05 -46.09
N PHE A 110 -30.69 39.48 -46.16
CA PHE A 110 -30.22 40.45 -47.17
C PHE A 110 -29.35 39.87 -48.31
N THR A 111 -28.81 38.65 -48.21
CA THR A 111 -27.93 38.06 -49.26
C THR A 111 -28.02 36.53 -49.36
N LYS A 112 -28.65 36.01 -50.43
CA LYS A 112 -28.76 34.59 -50.90
C LYS A 112 -29.17 33.54 -49.83
N PRO A 113 -29.75 32.39 -50.22
CA PRO A 113 -30.22 31.40 -49.25
C PRO A 113 -29.04 30.86 -48.44
N THR A 114 -28.98 31.24 -47.16
CA THR A 114 -27.95 30.82 -46.22
C THR A 114 -27.99 29.30 -46.05
N LYS A 115 -26.81 28.67 -45.93
CA LYS A 115 -26.69 27.23 -45.65
C LYS A 115 -27.05 26.96 -44.18
N TYR A 116 -28.34 27.03 -43.86
CA TYR A 116 -28.90 26.86 -42.50
C TYR A 116 -28.40 25.57 -41.82
N LYS A 117 -28.08 24.52 -42.58
CA LYS A 117 -27.50 23.28 -42.07
C LYS A 117 -26.20 23.49 -41.27
N ASN A 118 -25.27 24.32 -41.76
CA ASN A 118 -24.00 24.57 -41.04
C ASN A 118 -24.20 25.50 -39.84
N VAL A 119 -25.14 26.43 -39.93
CA VAL A 119 -25.50 27.32 -38.81
C VAL A 119 -26.16 26.52 -37.69
N ILE A 120 -27.06 25.59 -38.02
CA ILE A 120 -27.74 24.71 -37.05
C ILE A 120 -26.75 23.71 -36.43
N VAL A 121 -25.86 23.10 -37.20
CA VAL A 121 -24.84 22.18 -36.67
C VAL A 121 -23.87 22.91 -35.73
N ASN A 122 -23.40 24.10 -36.11
CA ASN A 122 -22.58 24.93 -35.22
C ASN A 122 -23.37 25.43 -34.01
N PHE A 123 -24.68 25.71 -34.16
CA PHE A 123 -25.56 26.06 -33.04
C PHE A 123 -25.69 24.93 -32.03
N LEU A 124 -25.94 23.71 -32.49
CA LEU A 124 -26.01 22.54 -31.63
C LEU A 124 -24.66 22.27 -30.97
N LEU A 125 -23.56 22.39 -31.69
CA LEU A 125 -22.21 22.13 -31.16
C LEU A 125 -21.77 23.18 -30.15
N VAL A 126 -22.03 24.47 -30.40
CA VAL A 126 -21.73 25.54 -29.44
C VAL A 126 -22.63 25.45 -28.21
N THR A 127 -23.94 25.21 -28.38
CA THR A 127 -24.87 25.02 -27.25
C THR A 127 -24.50 23.80 -26.41
N PHE A 128 -24.09 22.71 -27.06
CA PHE A 128 -23.60 21.51 -26.40
C PHE A 128 -22.33 21.79 -25.59
N VAL A 129 -21.32 22.43 -26.18
CA VAL A 129 -20.04 22.71 -25.51
C VAL A 129 -20.17 23.77 -24.40
N THR A 130 -21.05 24.76 -24.56
CA THR A 130 -21.18 25.89 -23.62
C THR A 130 -22.21 25.66 -22.53
N SER A 131 -23.20 24.80 -22.73
CA SER A 131 -24.34 24.67 -21.80
C SER A 131 -24.56 23.23 -21.34
N VAL A 132 -24.56 22.24 -22.24
CA VAL A 132 -24.85 20.85 -21.89
C VAL A 132 -23.65 20.14 -21.28
N MET A 133 -22.47 20.26 -21.90
CA MET A 133 -21.20 19.68 -21.41
C MET A 133 -20.82 20.20 -20.01
N PRO A 134 -21.01 21.49 -19.67
CA PRO A 134 -20.67 21.98 -18.34
C PRO A 134 -21.68 21.57 -17.26
N LEU A 135 -22.99 21.63 -17.56
CA LEU A 135 -24.03 21.19 -16.62
C LEU A 135 -23.92 19.70 -16.31
N SER A 136 -23.63 18.89 -17.33
CA SER A 136 -23.32 17.46 -17.15
C SER A 136 -22.05 17.26 -16.30
N LEU A 137 -20.94 17.92 -16.62
CA LEU A 137 -19.70 17.83 -15.83
C LEU A 137 -19.87 18.26 -14.36
N THR A 138 -20.67 19.28 -14.11
CA THR A 138 -20.95 19.77 -12.75
C THR A 138 -21.82 18.78 -11.98
N THR A 139 -22.88 18.27 -12.60
CA THR A 139 -23.78 17.26 -12.00
C THR A 139 -23.04 15.97 -11.68
N ILE A 140 -22.19 15.52 -12.63
CA ILE A 140 -21.25 14.40 -12.47
C ILE A 140 -20.35 14.63 -11.26
N ALA A 141 -19.73 15.81 -11.17
CA ALA A 141 -18.83 16.10 -10.07
C ALA A 141 -19.51 16.09 -8.70
N THR A 142 -20.73 16.63 -8.58
CA THR A 142 -21.50 16.59 -7.32
C THR A 142 -21.93 15.18 -6.92
N ALA A 143 -22.44 14.37 -7.87
CA ALA A 143 -22.83 12.99 -7.60
C ALA A 143 -21.61 12.15 -7.17
N LEU A 144 -20.48 12.32 -7.88
CA LEU A 144 -19.25 11.63 -7.56
C LEU A 144 -18.60 12.12 -6.27
N ALA A 145 -18.75 13.39 -5.90
CA ALA A 145 -18.27 13.91 -4.61
C ALA A 145 -19.03 13.30 -3.42
N GLN A 146 -20.33 13.01 -3.56
CA GLN A 146 -21.12 12.30 -2.55
C GLN A 146 -20.69 10.83 -2.42
N ASP A 147 -20.48 10.14 -3.54
CA ASP A 147 -19.93 8.78 -3.54
C ASP A 147 -18.49 8.76 -3.00
N ALA A 148 -17.69 9.79 -3.27
CA ALA A 148 -16.32 9.96 -2.76
C ALA A 148 -16.27 10.07 -1.24
N GLN A 149 -17.17 10.84 -0.62
CA GLN A 149 -17.20 11.01 0.83
C GLN A 149 -17.50 9.69 1.54
N THR A 150 -18.34 8.85 0.93
CA THR A 150 -18.65 7.50 1.40
C THR A 150 -17.44 6.56 1.26
N ILE A 151 -16.55 6.78 0.28
CA ILE A 151 -15.34 5.98 0.09
C ILE A 151 -14.15 6.49 0.91
N GLN A 152 -13.97 7.81 1.04
CA GLN A 152 -12.94 8.42 1.89
C GLN A 152 -13.16 8.09 3.37
N THR A 153 -14.40 7.88 3.80
CA THR A 153 -14.72 7.38 5.14
C THR A 153 -14.40 5.89 5.31
N ILE A 154 -14.37 5.10 4.23
CA ILE A 154 -13.88 3.70 4.23
C ILE A 154 -12.33 3.65 4.24
N SER A 155 -11.64 4.72 3.81
CA SER A 155 -10.16 4.79 3.78
C SER A 155 -9.49 5.31 5.07
N GLY A 156 -10.25 5.57 6.14
CA GLY A 156 -9.67 5.85 7.46
C GLY A 156 -9.24 7.31 7.71
N ASP A 157 -9.30 7.65 9.00
CA ASP A 157 -9.35 8.96 9.65
C ASP A 157 -8.45 10.10 9.13
N LYS A 158 -9.05 11.30 9.13
CA LYS A 158 -8.34 12.57 9.00
C LYS A 158 -7.50 12.83 10.25
N GLY A 159 -6.18 12.57 10.22
CA GLY A 159 -5.28 13.24 11.18
C GLY A 159 -3.97 12.58 11.63
N LYS A 160 -3.62 11.36 11.23
CA LYS A 160 -2.30 10.76 11.56
C LYS A 160 -1.76 10.00 10.35
N GLU A 161 -0.51 10.27 9.96
CA GLU A 161 0.25 9.69 8.83
C GLU A 161 -0.57 8.73 7.94
N TYR A 162 -1.16 9.28 6.87
CA TYR A 162 -1.87 8.50 5.85
C TYR A 162 -0.96 7.37 5.34
N SER A 163 -1.24 6.12 5.73
CA SER A 163 -0.73 4.93 5.04
C SER A 163 -1.70 4.60 3.93
N SER A 164 -1.24 4.36 2.70
CA SER A 164 -2.15 3.97 1.61
C SER A 164 -2.91 2.68 1.94
N LEU A 165 -4.00 2.42 1.22
CA LEU A 165 -4.65 1.11 1.29
C LEU A 165 -3.73 0.03 0.71
N SER A 166 -2.94 0.38 -0.31
CA SER A 166 -2.02 -0.53 -0.98
C SER A 166 -0.94 -1.11 -0.07
N ILE A 167 -0.49 -0.42 0.99
CA ILE A 167 0.54 -0.93 1.88
C ILE A 167 0.01 -1.90 2.96
N GLN A 168 -1.30 -1.90 3.21
CA GLN A 168 -1.92 -2.67 4.31
C GLN A 168 -1.69 -4.17 4.20
N PRO A 169 -1.78 -4.82 3.02
CA PRO A 169 -1.53 -6.25 2.92
C PRO A 169 -0.13 -6.66 3.36
N MET A 170 0.90 -5.85 3.08
CA MET A 170 2.24 -6.10 3.61
C MET A 170 2.31 -5.87 5.12
N LYS A 171 1.76 -4.76 5.62
CA LYS A 171 1.78 -4.45 7.06
C LYS A 171 1.05 -5.50 7.91
N ASN A 172 -0.01 -6.09 7.39
CA ASN A 172 -0.86 -7.03 8.12
C ASN A 172 -0.35 -8.48 8.07
N ASN A 173 0.49 -8.83 7.09
CA ASN A 173 0.91 -10.20 6.87
C ASN A 173 2.42 -10.44 7.08
N VAL A 174 3.18 -9.41 7.46
CA VAL A 174 4.62 -9.51 7.72
C VAL A 174 4.89 -9.26 9.20
N VAL A 175 5.62 -10.18 9.84
CA VAL A 175 6.26 -9.93 11.13
C VAL A 175 7.75 -9.73 10.87
N ASP A 176 8.27 -8.56 11.24
CA ASP A 176 9.70 -8.25 11.20
C ASP A 176 10.33 -8.71 12.53
N LEU A 177 11.17 -9.73 12.47
CA LEU A 177 11.92 -10.26 13.58
C LEU A 177 12.76 -9.15 14.25
N LYS A 178 13.23 -8.15 13.49
CA LYS A 178 13.91 -7.00 14.06
C LYS A 178 13.04 -6.22 15.03
N VAL A 179 11.73 -6.11 14.79
CA VAL A 179 10.81 -5.44 15.73
C VAL A 179 10.69 -6.22 17.03
N LEU A 180 10.61 -7.56 16.95
CA LEU A 180 10.60 -8.41 18.15
C LEU A 180 11.91 -8.26 18.94
N ILE A 181 13.05 -8.24 18.23
CA ILE A 181 14.36 -7.99 18.83
C ILE A 181 14.40 -6.62 19.49
N ASP A 182 14.00 -5.55 18.80
CA ASP A 182 14.04 -4.18 19.31
C ASP A 182 13.21 -4.03 20.61
N HIS A 183 12.18 -4.87 20.79
CA HIS A 183 11.31 -4.91 21.97
C HIS A 183 11.56 -6.09 22.93
N ASP A 184 12.77 -6.68 22.91
CA ASP A 184 13.20 -7.75 23.83
C ASP A 184 12.35 -9.03 23.79
N PHE A 185 11.61 -9.28 22.70
CA PHE A 185 10.63 -10.37 22.62
C PHE A 185 9.62 -10.32 23.79
N ASN A 186 9.12 -9.12 24.10
CA ASN A 186 8.15 -8.91 25.16
C ASN A 186 6.79 -9.58 24.81
N THR A 187 6.41 -10.60 25.57
CA THR A 187 5.19 -11.38 25.38
C THR A 187 3.91 -10.62 25.73
N GLU A 188 4.00 -9.56 26.54
CA GLU A 188 2.87 -8.66 26.83
C GLU A 188 2.57 -7.75 25.63
N LEU A 189 3.61 -7.31 24.91
CA LEU A 189 3.46 -6.50 23.70
C LEU A 189 3.05 -7.33 22.49
N PHE A 190 3.45 -8.61 22.46
CA PHE A 190 3.18 -9.53 21.35
C PHE A 190 2.61 -10.86 21.87
N PRO A 191 1.39 -10.84 22.43
CA PRO A 191 0.75 -12.04 22.93
C PRO A 191 0.37 -12.97 21.78
N MET A 192 0.52 -14.27 21.96
CA MET A 192 0.14 -15.27 20.97
C MET A 192 -1.32 -15.72 21.13
N ASP A 193 -1.91 -16.18 20.04
CA ASP A 193 -3.14 -16.96 20.01
C ASP A 193 -2.87 -18.44 20.32
N ASP A 194 -3.95 -19.22 20.37
CA ASP A 194 -3.89 -20.65 20.72
C ASP A 194 -3.18 -21.49 19.65
N TYR A 195 -2.89 -20.91 18.48
CA TYR A 195 -2.15 -21.53 17.37
C TYR A 195 -0.69 -21.06 17.31
N GLY A 196 -0.25 -20.23 18.26
CA GLY A 196 1.12 -19.73 18.36
C GLY A 196 1.43 -18.56 17.42
N TYR A 197 0.43 -17.91 16.82
CA TYR A 197 0.62 -16.69 16.04
C TYR A 197 0.42 -15.47 16.94
N ILE A 198 1.21 -14.43 16.75
CA ILE A 198 1.02 -13.15 17.43
C ILE A 198 -0.39 -12.64 17.08
N LYS A 199 -1.16 -12.30 18.11
CA LYS A 199 -2.55 -11.87 17.98
C LYS A 199 -2.66 -10.66 17.03
N PRO A 200 -3.78 -10.54 16.29
CA PRO A 200 -3.97 -9.47 15.31
C PRO A 200 -3.74 -8.09 15.91
N VAL A 201 -3.10 -7.21 15.13
CA VAL A 201 -2.82 -5.83 15.51
C VAL A 201 -4.14 -5.07 15.67
N LYS A 202 -4.57 -4.81 16.91
CA LYS A 202 -5.70 -3.90 17.20
C LYS A 202 -5.22 -2.45 17.10
N ALA A 203 -6.11 -1.51 16.83
CA ALA A 203 -5.79 -0.08 16.86
C ALA A 203 -5.13 0.29 18.21
N GLY A 204 -3.95 0.91 18.15
CA GLY A 204 -3.12 1.24 19.33
C GLY A 204 -2.13 0.15 19.78
N SER A 205 -2.12 -1.02 19.14
CA SER A 205 -1.13 -2.08 19.42
C SER A 205 0.23 -1.75 18.80
N THR A 206 1.29 -2.31 19.36
CA THR A 206 2.65 -2.24 18.79
C THR A 206 2.65 -2.83 17.38
N ALA A 207 3.13 -2.06 16.41
CA ALA A 207 3.26 -2.53 15.03
C ALA A 207 4.24 -3.72 14.95
N LEU A 208 3.93 -4.72 14.12
CA LEU A 208 4.74 -5.94 13.95
C LEU A 208 5.86 -5.78 12.92
N ASN A 209 5.85 -4.67 12.18
CA ASN A 209 6.85 -4.32 11.18
C ASN A 209 6.89 -2.80 11.03
N LYS A 210 7.97 -2.31 10.40
CA LYS A 210 8.17 -0.88 10.10
C LYS A 210 7.83 -0.55 8.63
N ILE A 211 7.21 -1.48 7.90
CA ILE A 211 6.97 -1.36 6.47
C ILE A 211 6.13 -0.11 6.19
N THR A 212 6.60 0.68 5.23
CA THR A 212 5.99 1.97 4.89
C THR A 212 6.06 2.24 3.39
N ASP A 213 5.13 3.06 2.93
CA ASP A 213 5.09 3.67 1.60
C ASP A 213 5.30 5.19 1.66
N SER A 214 5.72 5.71 2.81
CA SER A 214 5.94 7.14 3.01
C SER A 214 7.12 7.65 2.19
N LYS A 215 6.92 8.80 1.55
CA LYS A 215 7.88 9.37 0.58
C LYS A 215 9.21 9.79 1.24
N ASP A 216 9.17 10.26 2.48
CA ASP A 216 10.35 10.62 3.29
C ASP A 216 11.21 9.40 3.66
N LYS A 217 10.63 8.20 3.64
CA LYS A 217 11.32 6.94 3.95
C LYS A 217 11.64 6.11 2.71
N ARG A 218 11.49 6.67 1.50
CA ARG A 218 11.68 5.98 0.21
C ARG A 218 13.03 5.27 0.07
N ASP A 219 14.07 5.87 0.62
CA ASP A 219 15.45 5.36 0.52
C ASP A 219 15.86 4.48 1.72
N THR A 220 14.90 4.18 2.61
CA THR A 220 15.14 3.28 3.74
C THR A 220 14.83 1.82 3.37
N PRO A 221 15.43 0.84 4.07
CA PRO A 221 15.09 -0.57 3.89
C PRO A 221 13.63 -0.90 4.22
N ASP A 222 12.96 -0.04 4.99
CA ASP A 222 11.57 -0.24 5.43
C ASP A 222 10.55 0.18 4.35
N PHE A 223 10.99 0.80 3.25
CA PHE A 223 10.10 1.15 2.15
C PHE A 223 9.60 -0.10 1.42
N ALA A 224 8.31 -0.16 1.10
CA ALA A 224 7.61 -1.32 0.55
C ALA A 224 8.34 -2.04 -0.59
N THR A 225 8.90 -1.29 -1.55
CA THR A 225 9.60 -1.87 -2.72
C THR A 225 11.06 -2.24 -2.43
N LYS A 226 11.61 -1.77 -1.31
CA LYS A 226 13.00 -2.00 -0.86
C LYS A 226 13.12 -3.16 0.12
N ILE A 227 12.00 -3.68 0.64
CA ILE A 227 11.99 -4.86 1.50
C ILE A 227 12.69 -6.03 0.79
N ASP A 228 13.72 -6.55 1.44
CA ASP A 228 14.40 -7.77 1.04
C ASP A 228 13.89 -8.94 1.88
N PHE A 229 12.97 -9.72 1.31
CA PHE A 229 12.41 -10.89 1.99
C PHE A 229 13.41 -12.04 2.15
N THR A 230 14.60 -11.93 1.56
CA THR A 230 15.70 -12.88 1.77
C THR A 230 16.56 -12.53 2.98
N ASP A 231 16.42 -11.33 3.55
CA ASP A 231 17.15 -10.92 4.76
C ASP A 231 16.98 -11.96 5.88
N HIS A 232 18.09 -12.32 6.52
CA HIS A 232 18.13 -13.26 7.63
C HIS A 232 19.26 -12.95 8.61
N TYR A 233 19.19 -13.57 9.79
CA TYR A 233 20.20 -13.51 10.83
C TYR A 233 20.68 -14.92 11.15
N GLY A 234 21.98 -15.16 11.20
CA GLY A 234 22.49 -16.49 11.49
C GLY A 234 23.99 -16.64 11.33
N VAL A 235 24.41 -17.90 11.30
CA VAL A 235 25.82 -18.32 11.32
C VAL A 235 26.62 -17.88 10.09
N ASP A 236 25.95 -17.56 8.99
CA ASP A 236 26.57 -17.20 7.73
C ASP A 236 27.01 -15.72 7.67
N ASN A 237 26.57 -14.90 8.64
CA ASN A 237 26.97 -13.50 8.79
C ASN A 237 27.44 -13.14 10.22
N GLU A 238 28.53 -13.78 10.65
CA GLU A 238 29.08 -13.59 11.99
C GLU A 238 29.43 -12.11 12.32
N LYS A 239 29.92 -11.34 11.33
CA LYS A 239 30.24 -9.91 11.52
C LYS A 239 29.02 -9.08 11.92
N GLN A 240 27.86 -9.37 11.34
CA GLN A 240 26.62 -8.68 11.71
C GLN A 240 26.22 -9.02 13.15
N LEU A 241 26.36 -10.29 13.55
CA LEU A 241 26.06 -10.74 14.90
C LEU A 241 27.02 -10.13 15.94
N ASP A 242 28.31 -9.99 15.60
CA ASP A 242 29.30 -9.32 16.46
C ASP A 242 28.95 -7.84 16.66
N ASN A 243 28.61 -7.13 15.60
CA ASN A 243 28.16 -5.73 15.70
C ASN A 243 26.90 -5.57 16.56
N TRP A 244 26.05 -6.60 16.64
CA TRP A 244 24.85 -6.60 17.44
C TRP A 244 25.10 -7.01 18.89
N LYS A 245 26.10 -7.86 19.14
CA LYS A 245 26.53 -8.26 20.50
C LYS A 245 26.80 -7.05 21.39
N ASP A 246 27.44 -6.02 20.83
CA ASP A 246 27.78 -4.79 21.56
C ASP A 246 26.56 -3.91 21.84
N LYS A 247 25.49 -4.06 21.05
CA LYS A 247 24.25 -3.27 21.17
C LYS A 247 23.20 -3.95 22.04
N LYS A 248 23.17 -5.29 22.05
CA LYS A 248 22.15 -6.07 22.77
C LYS A 248 22.75 -7.38 23.29
N LYS A 249 22.85 -7.52 24.61
CA LYS A 249 23.37 -8.75 25.25
C LYS A 249 22.55 -9.97 24.84
N GLY A 250 23.23 -11.10 24.60
CA GLY A 250 22.61 -12.38 24.25
C GLY A 250 22.17 -12.53 22.79
N ILE A 251 22.12 -11.46 22.00
CA ILE A 251 21.55 -11.52 20.63
C ILE A 251 22.38 -12.37 19.66
N LYS A 252 23.73 -12.30 19.74
CA LYS A 252 24.61 -13.17 18.94
C LYS A 252 24.30 -14.64 19.24
N GLY A 253 24.27 -14.99 20.52
CA GLY A 253 23.91 -16.31 20.99
C GLY A 253 22.55 -16.81 20.50
N LEU A 254 21.52 -15.94 20.50
CA LEU A 254 20.19 -16.29 19.99
C LEU A 254 20.19 -16.76 18.53
N PHE A 255 21.11 -16.27 17.70
CA PHE A 255 21.20 -16.67 16.29
C PHE A 255 22.25 -17.76 16.02
N LEU A 256 22.95 -18.21 17.07
CA LEU A 256 23.91 -19.31 17.04
C LEU A 256 23.40 -20.57 17.75
N HIS A 257 22.14 -20.59 18.19
CA HIS A 257 21.50 -21.75 18.79
C HIS A 257 20.20 -22.07 18.09
N LYS A 258 19.72 -23.31 18.25
CA LYS A 258 18.38 -23.75 17.85
C LYS A 258 17.92 -24.88 18.78
N LEU A 259 16.62 -25.22 18.72
CA LEU A 259 16.10 -26.41 19.40
C LEU A 259 16.79 -27.68 18.89
N ASN A 260 17.11 -28.60 19.82
CA ASN A 260 17.52 -29.95 19.47
C ASN A 260 16.33 -30.76 18.90
N ALA A 261 16.60 -31.97 18.43
CA ALA A 261 15.57 -32.85 17.85
C ALA A 261 14.40 -33.16 18.81
N ASN A 262 14.65 -33.20 20.12
CA ASN A 262 13.65 -33.51 21.14
C ASN A 262 12.88 -32.28 21.66
N LYS A 263 13.29 -31.06 21.25
CA LYS A 263 12.73 -29.77 21.68
C LYS A 263 12.78 -29.50 23.19
N ASP A 264 13.63 -30.22 23.92
CA ASP A 264 13.80 -30.08 25.37
C ASP A 264 15.03 -29.25 25.77
N ASN A 265 15.98 -29.11 24.85
CA ASN A 265 17.23 -28.37 25.02
C ASN A 265 17.61 -27.66 23.70
N VAL A 266 18.67 -26.87 23.74
CA VAL A 266 19.24 -26.23 22.55
C VAL A 266 20.56 -26.87 22.14
N GLU A 267 20.86 -26.78 20.85
CA GLU A 267 22.19 -27.10 20.30
C GLU A 267 22.82 -25.84 19.67
N THR A 268 24.13 -25.72 19.82
CA THR A 268 24.93 -24.67 19.20
C THR A 268 25.10 -24.98 17.71
N VAL A 269 24.76 -24.01 16.87
CA VAL A 269 25.03 -24.05 15.43
C VAL A 269 26.44 -23.53 15.24
N THR A 270 27.36 -24.41 14.82
CA THR A 270 28.76 -24.05 14.62
C THR A 270 28.94 -23.21 13.35
N THR A 271 29.78 -22.17 13.43
CA THR A 271 30.17 -21.35 12.28
C THR A 271 31.31 -22.06 11.53
N HIS A 272 31.06 -22.52 10.30
CA HIS A 272 32.09 -23.20 9.51
C HIS A 272 33.00 -22.19 8.79
N ARG A 273 33.93 -21.58 9.54
CA ARG A 273 34.82 -20.52 9.05
C ARG A 273 35.80 -20.93 7.93
N ILE A 274 35.97 -22.23 7.67
CA ILE A 274 37.05 -22.78 6.81
C ILE A 274 36.54 -23.16 5.40
N VAL A 275 35.23 -23.36 5.20
CA VAL A 275 34.66 -23.68 3.88
C VAL A 275 33.47 -22.77 3.63
N SER A 276 33.71 -21.64 2.97
CA SER A 276 32.69 -20.61 2.67
C SER A 276 31.44 -21.16 1.96
N GLY A 277 31.57 -22.26 1.20
CA GLY A 277 30.45 -22.96 0.56
C GLY A 277 29.53 -23.74 1.52
N LEU A 278 30.00 -24.11 2.73
CA LEU A 278 29.17 -24.80 3.73
C LEU A 278 28.29 -23.86 4.56
N ASN A 279 28.62 -22.56 4.61
CA ASN A 279 27.80 -21.56 5.28
C ASN A 279 26.39 -21.43 4.66
N ALA A 280 26.25 -21.75 3.38
CA ALA A 280 24.95 -21.81 2.70
C ALA A 280 23.99 -22.86 3.29
N PHE A 281 24.51 -23.87 3.99
CA PHE A 281 23.72 -24.89 4.70
C PHE A 281 23.56 -24.61 6.19
N GLY A 282 24.20 -23.54 6.69
CA GLY A 282 24.08 -23.10 8.07
C GLY A 282 22.66 -22.67 8.41
N ALA A 283 22.27 -22.86 9.67
CA ALA A 283 20.96 -22.42 10.15
C ALA A 283 20.93 -20.89 10.30
N VAL A 284 19.93 -20.28 9.67
CA VAL A 284 19.62 -18.86 9.73
C VAL A 284 18.15 -18.66 10.05
N TYR A 285 17.83 -17.47 10.55
CA TYR A 285 16.48 -17.06 10.93
C TYR A 285 16.06 -15.93 10.01
N LEU A 286 15.00 -16.14 9.22
CA LEU A 286 14.46 -15.11 8.33
C LEU A 286 14.08 -13.87 9.14
N ARG A 287 14.47 -12.69 8.64
CA ARG A 287 14.07 -11.42 9.23
C ARG A 287 12.57 -11.22 9.11
N TYR A 288 11.97 -11.60 7.98
CA TYR A 288 10.55 -11.39 7.72
C TYR A 288 9.81 -12.73 7.70
N LYS A 289 8.95 -12.98 8.71
CA LYS A 289 7.99 -14.09 8.66
C LYS A 289 6.72 -13.58 7.97
N VAL A 290 6.38 -14.18 6.83
CA VAL A 290 5.31 -13.68 5.97
C VAL A 290 4.20 -14.72 5.82
N ASN A 291 2.96 -14.30 6.01
CA ASN A 291 1.78 -15.04 5.56
C ASN A 291 1.53 -14.74 4.08
N TRP A 292 2.24 -15.46 3.20
CA TRP A 292 2.17 -15.23 1.75
C TRP A 292 0.76 -15.37 1.18
N ILE A 293 0.03 -16.41 1.60
CA ILE A 293 -1.33 -16.68 1.13
C ILE A 293 -2.27 -15.54 1.55
N GLY A 294 -2.22 -15.15 2.83
CA GLY A 294 -3.02 -14.04 3.35
C GLY A 294 -2.71 -12.72 2.63
N MET A 295 -1.43 -12.42 2.41
CA MET A 295 -1.01 -11.22 1.70
C MET A 295 -1.50 -11.20 0.24
N PHE A 296 -1.31 -12.29 -0.51
CA PHE A 296 -1.73 -12.36 -1.91
C PHE A 296 -3.25 -12.28 -2.05
N MET A 297 -4.00 -12.96 -1.17
CA MET A 297 -5.47 -12.87 -1.16
C MET A 297 -5.95 -11.44 -0.87
N GLN A 298 -5.36 -10.77 0.12
CA GLN A 298 -5.70 -9.38 0.43
C GLN A 298 -5.40 -8.45 -0.76
N TYR A 299 -4.27 -8.64 -1.44
CA TYR A 299 -3.96 -7.88 -2.65
C TYR A 299 -4.93 -8.14 -3.79
N ILE A 300 -5.26 -9.42 -4.08
CA ILE A 300 -6.19 -9.77 -5.16
C ILE A 300 -7.57 -9.14 -4.90
N ILE A 301 -8.08 -9.23 -3.66
CA ILE A 301 -9.34 -8.61 -3.26
C ILE A 301 -9.28 -7.09 -3.45
N LEU A 302 -8.21 -6.45 -2.98
CA LEU A 302 -8.04 -4.99 -3.08
C LEU A 302 -7.92 -4.52 -4.53
N ILE A 303 -7.21 -5.27 -5.38
CA ILE A 303 -7.11 -5.00 -6.83
C ILE A 303 -8.48 -5.10 -7.50
N VAL A 304 -9.23 -6.17 -7.27
CA VAL A 304 -10.59 -6.35 -7.81
C VAL A 304 -11.51 -5.22 -7.35
N LEU A 305 -11.41 -4.84 -6.07
CA LEU A 305 -12.18 -3.76 -5.48
C LEU A 305 -11.86 -2.40 -6.13
N LEU A 306 -10.58 -2.03 -6.23
CA LEU A 306 -10.15 -0.76 -6.84
C LEU A 306 -10.50 -0.70 -8.34
N MET A 307 -10.34 -1.80 -9.08
CA MET A 307 -10.75 -1.88 -10.49
C MET A 307 -12.27 -1.74 -10.64
N SER A 308 -13.04 -2.46 -9.83
CA SER A 308 -14.51 -2.39 -9.85
C SER A 308 -15.01 -0.99 -9.53
N MET A 309 -14.42 -0.34 -8.52
CA MET A 309 -14.75 1.04 -8.17
C MET A 309 -14.40 2.00 -9.30
N SER A 310 -13.23 1.84 -9.93
CA SER A 310 -12.83 2.67 -11.07
C SER A 310 -13.78 2.53 -12.27
N ILE A 311 -14.20 1.30 -12.60
CA ILE A 311 -15.17 1.04 -13.69
C ILE A 311 -16.53 1.65 -13.34
N LYS A 312 -17.03 1.43 -12.12
CA LYS A 312 -18.30 2.01 -11.67
C LYS A 312 -18.28 3.54 -11.73
N PHE A 313 -17.17 4.14 -11.32
CA PHE A 313 -16.97 5.57 -11.40
C PHE A 313 -17.04 6.06 -12.86
N VAL A 314 -16.31 5.43 -13.80
CA VAL A 314 -16.38 5.80 -15.24
C VAL A 314 -17.78 5.61 -15.81
N LYS A 315 -18.45 4.51 -15.47
CA LYS A 315 -19.82 4.24 -15.91
C LYS A 315 -20.79 5.31 -15.38
N SER A 316 -20.67 5.70 -14.12
CA SER A 316 -21.47 6.76 -13.52
C SER A 316 -21.25 8.10 -14.24
N VAL A 317 -20.00 8.46 -14.54
CA VAL A 317 -19.68 9.64 -15.36
C VAL A 317 -20.40 9.56 -16.71
N PHE A 318 -20.25 8.44 -17.44
CA PHE A 318 -20.81 8.27 -18.77
C PHE A 318 -22.35 8.32 -18.76
N ASP A 319 -23.00 7.63 -17.83
CA ASP A 319 -24.45 7.58 -17.73
C ASP A 319 -25.03 8.99 -17.48
N ILE A 320 -24.41 9.79 -16.61
CA ILE A 320 -24.85 11.19 -16.36
C ILE A 320 -24.57 12.09 -17.57
N ILE A 321 -23.46 11.92 -18.29
CA ILE A 321 -23.24 12.64 -19.57
C ILE A 321 -24.38 12.29 -20.52
N MET A 322 -24.64 11.01 -20.75
CA MET A 322 -25.68 10.57 -21.69
C MET A 322 -27.07 11.10 -21.31
N GLU A 323 -27.41 11.10 -20.02
CA GLU A 323 -28.66 11.65 -19.52
C GLU A 323 -28.80 13.14 -19.82
N ALA A 324 -27.74 13.93 -19.61
CA ALA A 324 -27.73 15.35 -19.92
C ALA A 324 -27.75 15.67 -21.43
N VAL A 325 -27.26 14.76 -22.27
CA VAL A 325 -27.27 14.92 -23.74
C VAL A 325 -28.61 14.54 -24.36
N ILE A 326 -29.31 13.56 -23.76
CA ILE A 326 -30.59 13.05 -24.26
C ILE A 326 -31.77 13.86 -23.70
N SER A 327 -31.64 14.46 -22.51
CA SER A 327 -32.67 15.32 -21.89
C SER A 327 -32.80 16.70 -22.54
#